data_AF-A0A920RVH5-F1
#
_entry.id   AF-A0A920RVH5-F1
#
_cell.length_a   1.000
_cell.length_b   1.000
_cell.length_c   1.000
_cell.angle_alpha   90.00
_cell.angle_beta   90.00
_cell.angle_gamma   90.00
#
_symmetry.space_group_name_H-M   'P 1'
#
loop_
_entity.id
_entity.type
_entity.pdbx_description
1 polymer ?
#
loop_
_entity_poly.entity_id
_entity_poly.type
_entity_poly.pdbx_seq_one_letter_code
_entity_poly.pdbx_strand_id
1 'polypeptide(L)' 'MKIPFSSDELIKAQAEVVRLNNLEESYIRPMCFYGSEGLGIRFDNLSIHTIIAAWEWPFLTWIQKLRKRALV' A
#
# COMPACT_ATOMS: atom_id res chain seq x y z
N MET A 1 18.08 -8.09 0.89
CA MET A 1 16.88 -8.10 0.04
C MET A 1 17.14 -7.28 -1.22
N LYS A 2 17.13 -7.92 -2.40
CA LYS A 2 17.22 -7.25 -3.70
C LYS A 2 15.81 -7.17 -4.30
N ILE A 3 15.16 -6.02 -4.17
CA ILE A 3 13.80 -5.81 -4.70
C ILE A 3 13.88 -5.86 -6.24
N PRO A 4 13.03 -6.65 -6.92
CA PRO A 4 13.13 -6.85 -8.38
C PRO A 4 12.49 -5.72 -9.20
N PHE A 5 12.16 -4.59 -8.57
CA PHE A 5 11.48 -3.44 -9.19
C PHE A 5 12.26 -2.16 -8.93
N SER A 6 12.25 -1.27 -9.92
CA SER A 6 12.77 0.08 -9.80
C SER A 6 11.86 0.98 -8.96
N SER A 7 12.41 2.08 -8.45
CA SER A 7 11.63 3.09 -7.74
C SER A 7 10.47 3.63 -8.60
N ASP A 8 10.72 3.86 -9.89
CA ASP A 8 9.72 4.39 -10.81
C ASP A 8 8.57 3.42 -11.05
N GLU A 9 8.86 2.12 -11.18
CA GLU A 9 7.82 1.09 -11.28
C GLU A 9 6.96 1.02 -10.01
N LEU A 10 7.59 1.11 -8.83
CA LEU A 10 6.87 1.08 -7.56
C LEU A 10 6.01 2.34 -7.34
N ILE A 11 6.48 3.52 -7.75
CA ILE A 11 5.69 4.76 -7.67
C ILE A 11 4.49 4.68 -8.60
N LYS A 12 4.69 4.22 -9.84
CA LYS A 12 3.60 4.04 -10.81
C LYS A 12 2.56 3.04 -10.31
N ALA A 13 3.01 1.90 -9.78
CA ALA A 13 2.13 0.88 -9.22
C ALA A 13 1.32 1.40 -8.02
N GLN A 14 1.92 2.22 -7.15
CA GLN A 14 1.21 2.86 -6.04
C GLN A 14 0.09 3.79 -6.53
N ALA A 15 0.38 4.67 -7.48
CA ALA A 15 -0.63 5.55 -8.07
C ALA A 15 -1.75 4.76 -8.78
N GLU A 16 -1.39 3.68 -9.46
CA GLU A 16 -2.35 2.82 -10.16
C GLU A 16 -3.30 2.10 -9.19
N VAL A 17 -2.80 1.56 -8.08
CA VAL A 17 -3.65 0.92 -7.06
C VAL A 17 -4.70 1.90 -6.51
N VAL A 18 -4.29 3.15 -6.22
CA VAL A 18 -5.22 4.20 -5.74
C VAL A 18 -6.29 4.50 -6.79
N ARG A 19 -5.87 4.67 -8.05
CA ARG A 19 -6.76 4.96 -9.18
C ARG A 19 -7.76 3.83 -9.45
N LEU A 20 -7.29 2.58 -9.46
CA LEU A 20 -8.15 1.42 -9.71
C LEU A 20 -9.19 1.19 -8.62
N ASN A 21 -8.88 1.60 -7.38
CA ASN A 21 -9.81 1.52 -6.24
C ASN A 21 -10.69 2.78 -6.09
N ASN A 22 -10.59 3.77 -6.98
CA ASN A 22 -11.33 5.04 -6.94
C ASN A 22 -11.22 5.77 -5.58
N LEU A 23 -10.03 5.76 -4.98
CA LEU A 23 -9.81 6.40 -3.68
C LEU A 23 -9.39 7.87 -3.86
N GLU A 24 -10.16 8.81 -3.33
CA GLU A 24 -9.79 10.24 -3.29
C GLU A 24 -8.72 10.52 -2.23
N GLU A 25 -8.92 9.95 -1.03
CA GLU A 25 -8.00 10.05 0.10
C GLU A 25 -7.68 8.63 0.57
N SER A 26 -6.43 8.24 0.42
CA SER A 26 -6.01 6.87 0.71
C SER A 26 -4.77 6.82 1.58
N TYR A 27 -4.68 5.73 2.32
CA TYR A 27 -3.44 5.29 2.93
C TYR A 27 -2.87 4.14 2.12
N ILE A 28 -1.61 4.29 1.72
CA ILE A 28 -0.91 3.34 0.88
C ILE A 28 0.11 2.60 1.75
N ARG A 29 0.12 1.27 1.64
CA ARG A 29 1.04 0.39 2.36
C ARG A 29 1.79 -0.51 1.37
N PRO A 30 2.91 -0.05 0.81
CA PRO A 30 3.84 -0.92 0.12
C PRO A 30 4.58 -1.79 1.15
N MET A 31 4.81 -3.06 0.82
CA MET A 31 5.57 -3.99 1.67
C MET A 31 6.40 -4.92 0.79
N CYS A 32 7.65 -5.17 1.21
CA CYS A 32 8.51 -6.18 0.63
C CYS A 32 8.85 -7.23 1.68
N PHE A 33 8.71 -8.51 1.35
CA PHE A 33 8.94 -9.62 2.26
C PHE A 33 9.53 -10.83 1.54
N TYR A 34 10.16 -11.73 2.30
CA TYR A 34 10.70 -12.97 1.77
C TYR A 34 9.59 -14.01 1.56
N GLY A 35 9.72 -14.81 0.51
CA GLY A 35 8.80 -15.91 0.23
C GLY A 35 8.86 -17.04 1.26
N SER A 36 7.93 -17.98 1.11
CA SER A 36 7.74 -19.09 2.04
C SER A 36 8.66 -20.28 1.80
N GLU A 37 9.70 -20.15 0.96
CA GLU A 37 10.60 -21.25 0.61
C GLU A 37 11.50 -21.70 1.77
N GLY A 38 11.64 -20.89 2.81
CA GLY A 38 12.43 -21.22 3.99
C GLY A 38 11.90 -20.57 5.25
N LEU A 39 11.84 -21.36 6.34
CA LEU A 39 11.44 -20.95 7.68
C LEU A 39 12.62 -20.80 8.65
N GLY A 40 13.86 -20.97 8.15
CA GLY A 40 15.08 -20.84 8.92
C GLY A 40 15.56 -19.40 9.06
N ILE A 41 16.53 -19.17 9.94
CA ILE A 41 17.17 -17.84 10.13
C ILE A 41 18.01 -17.44 8.91
N ARG A 42 18.48 -18.42 8.13
CA ARG A 42 19.21 -18.19 6.89
C ARG A 42 18.24 -17.82 5.78
N PHE A 43 18.46 -16.66 5.18
CA PHE A 43 17.63 -16.07 4.12
C PHE A 43 18.31 -16.17 2.74
N ASP A 44 19.13 -17.21 2.55
CA ASP A 44 19.84 -17.46 1.31
C ASP A 44 18.83 -17.95 0.25
N ASN A 45 18.84 -17.31 -0.93
CA ASN A 45 18.07 -17.72 -2.10
C ASN A 45 16.53 -17.73 -1.95
N LEU A 46 15.97 -17.02 -0.97
CA LEU A 46 14.52 -16.83 -0.86
C LEU A 46 14.01 -15.86 -1.92
N SER A 47 12.80 -16.12 -2.44
CA SER A 47 12.16 -15.15 -3.32
C SER A 47 11.79 -13.89 -2.55
N ILE A 48 11.67 -12.77 -3.26
CA ILE A 48 11.29 -11.49 -2.68
C ILE A 48 9.98 -11.08 -3.33
N HIS A 49 8.94 -10.96 -2.52
CA HIS A 49 7.64 -10.49 -2.95
C HIS A 49 7.48 -9.03 -2.56
N THR A 50 6.85 -8.27 -3.45
CA THR A 50 6.45 -6.89 -3.21
C THR A 50 4.95 -6.78 -3.41
N ILE A 51 4.26 -6.22 -2.43
CA ILE A 51 2.84 -5.92 -2.47
C ILE A 51 2.60 -4.44 -2.26
N ILE A 52 1.52 -3.93 -2.85
CA ILE A 52 1.05 -2.56 -2.64
C ILE A 52 -0.45 -2.66 -2.38
N ALA A 53 -0.87 -2.27 -1.19
CA ALA A 53 -2.28 -2.16 -0.83
C ALA A 53 -2.61 -0.68 -0.55
N ALA A 54 -3.83 -0.28 -0.90
CA ALA A 54 -4.37 1.03 -0.54
C ALA A 54 -5.81 0.88 -0.02
N TRP A 55 -6.18 1.72 0.94
CA TRP A 55 -7.53 1.78 1.49
C TRP A 55 -7.88 3.22 1.91
N GLU A 56 -9.18 3.50 2.06
CA GLU A 56 -9.67 4.81 2.49
C GLU A 56 -9.10 5.20 3.86
N TRP A 57 -8.68 6.46 4.00
CA TRP A 57 -8.22 6.97 5.29
C TRP A 57 -9.39 7.53 6.12
N PRO A 58 -9.69 6.99 7.33
CA PRO A 58 -10.91 7.35 8.06
C PRO A 58 -10.89 8.74 8.72
N PHE A 59 -9.72 9.35 8.88
CA PHE A 59 -9.57 10.49 9.79
C PHE A 59 -10.08 11.82 9.20
N LEU A 60 -9.85 12.05 7.91
CA LEU A 60 -10.29 13.28 7.24
C LEU A 60 -11.76 13.20 6.83
N THR A 61 -12.24 12.01 6.46
CA THR A 61 -13.66 11.76 6.16
C THR A 61 -14.57 11.99 7.37
N TRP A 62 -14.13 11.76 8.60
CA TRP A 62 -14.94 12.03 9.81
C TRP A 62 -15.13 13.52 10.08
N ILE A 63 -14.08 14.33 10.01
CA ILE A 63 -14.17 15.79 10.22
C ILE A 63 -15.01 16.43 9.10
N GLN A 64 -14.84 15.99 7.85
CA GLN A 64 -15.66 16.47 6.74
C GLN A 64 -17.13 16.03 6.87
N LYS A 65 -17.41 14.78 7.29
CA LYS A 65 -18.78 14.31 7.59
C LYS A 65 -19.43 15.09 8.73
N LEU A 66 -18.69 15.40 9.80
CA LEU A 66 -19.18 16.21 10.92
C LEU A 66 -19.53 17.63 10.49
N ARG A 67 -18.69 18.28 9.66
CA ARG A 67 -18.99 19.62 9.12
C ARG A 67 -20.24 19.63 8.22
N LYS A 68 -20.43 18.59 7.39
CA LYS A 68 -21.66 18.47 6.57
C LYS A 68 -22.91 18.21 7.41
N ARG A 69 -22.81 17.53 8.56
CA ARG A 69 -23.93 17.26 9.46
C ARG A 69 -24.31 18.44 10.36
N ALA A 70 -23.38 19.35 10.64
CA ALA A 70 -23.61 20.52 11.48
C ALA A 70 -24.22 21.73 10.73
N LEU A 71 -24.31 21.64 9.39
CA LEU A 71 -24.85 22.70 8.52
C LEU A 71 -26.26 22.39 7.98
N VAL A 72 -26.96 21.40 8.57
CA VAL A 72 -28.34 21.02 8.26
C VAL A 72 -29.18 21.08 9.52
#